data_AF-A0A0B2VQ96-F1
#
_entry.id   AF-A0A0B2VQ96-F1
#
_cell.length_a   1.000
_cell.length_b   1.000
_cell.length_c   1.000
_cell.angle_alpha   90.00
_cell.angle_beta   90.00
_cell.angle_gamma   90.00
#
_symmetry.space_group_name_H-M   'P 1'
#
loop_
_entity.id
_entity.type
_entity.pdbx_description
1 polymer ?
#
loop_
_entity_poly.entity_id
_entity_poly.type
_entity_poly.pdbx_seq_one_letter_code
_entity_poly.pdbx_strand_id
1 'polypeptide(L)'
;MGSAKFEKYDQVLDSVLVGPIVEGRHKFSFEADSPDLSKIPEDDVVEVTVLPLRCSYHEQLFIKVGWFVTLDYTDPEMKQNPPTTLILGQLQRTVCLDDVLLPPIL
;
A
#
# COMPACT_ATOMS: atom_id res chain seq x y z
N MET A 1 0.18 3.51 2.11
CA MET A 1 0.24 4.53 3.16
C MET A 1 1.00 3.94 4.31
N GLY A 2 1.92 4.68 4.91
CA GLY A 2 2.75 4.16 6.00
C GLY A 2 2.16 4.36 7.38
N SER A 3 1.14 5.21 7.53
CA SER A 3 0.41 5.41 8.78
C SER A 3 -0.94 6.03 8.43
N ALA A 4 -2.00 5.64 9.11
CA ALA A 4 -3.30 6.30 8.97
C ALA A 4 -3.30 7.75 9.46
N LYS A 5 -2.33 8.14 10.31
CA LYS A 5 -2.33 9.42 11.02
C LYS A 5 -1.46 10.48 10.34
N PHE A 6 -0.36 10.07 9.72
CA PHE A 6 0.64 11.01 9.21
C PHE A 6 1.20 10.61 7.85
N GLU A 7 1.05 11.50 6.87
CA GLU A 7 1.56 11.33 5.49
C GLU A 7 3.10 11.23 5.42
N LYS A 8 3.82 11.74 6.43
CA LYS A 8 5.29 11.67 6.46
C LYS A 8 5.85 10.24 6.45
N TYR A 9 5.03 9.26 6.79
CA TYR A 9 5.40 7.84 6.75
C TYR A 9 5.02 7.18 5.43
N ASP A 10 4.32 7.88 4.53
CA ASP A 10 4.01 7.35 3.21
C ASP A 10 5.29 7.10 2.40
N GLN A 11 5.31 5.94 1.76
CA GLN A 11 6.43 5.49 0.96
C GLN A 11 5.97 5.33 -0.48
N VAL A 12 6.75 5.91 -1.40
CA VAL A 12 6.64 5.60 -2.82
C VAL A 12 7.42 4.31 -3.04
N LEU A 13 6.71 3.24 -3.42
CA LEU A 13 7.32 1.93 -3.64
C LEU A 13 8.05 1.89 -4.98
N ASP A 14 7.43 2.43 -6.03
CA ASP A 14 8.06 2.59 -7.34
C ASP A 14 7.31 3.64 -8.17
N SER A 15 7.95 4.12 -9.25
CA SER A 15 7.37 5.03 -10.23
C SER A 15 7.90 4.72 -11.63
N VAL A 16 6.98 4.52 -12.57
CA VAL A 16 7.31 4.22 -13.97
C VAL A 16 6.74 5.28 -14.90
N LEU A 17 7.54 5.69 -15.88
CA LEU A 17 7.09 6.51 -17.00
C LEU A 17 6.69 5.60 -18.15
N VAL A 18 5.47 5.77 -18.65
CA VAL A 18 4.95 4.99 -19.78
C VAL A 18 4.73 5.93 -20.96
N GLY A 19 5.53 5.77 -22.02
CA GLY A 19 5.34 6.55 -23.24
C GLY A 19 6.45 6.36 -24.29
N PRO A 20 6.23 6.86 -25.52
CA PRO A 20 4.99 7.48 -26.01
C PRO A 20 3.85 6.46 -26.19
N ILE A 21 2.62 6.86 -25.83
CA ILE A 21 1.43 6.01 -25.93
C ILE A 21 0.64 6.36 -27.20
N VAL A 22 0.35 5.36 -28.02
CA VAL A 22 -0.57 5.47 -29.17
C VAL A 22 -2.01 5.18 -28.75
N GLU A 23 -2.99 5.63 -29.53
CA GLU A 23 -4.40 5.31 -29.27
C GLU A 23 -4.64 3.79 -29.26
N GLY A 24 -5.40 3.29 -28.28
CA GLY A 24 -5.75 1.88 -28.16
C GLY A 24 -5.85 1.40 -26.72
N ARG A 25 -5.95 0.08 -26.56
CA ARG A 25 -5.93 -0.59 -25.26
C ARG A 25 -4.53 -1.10 -24.97
N HIS A 26 -4.00 -0.74 -23.80
CA HIS A 26 -2.66 -1.11 -23.35
C HIS A 26 -2.75 -1.99 -22.10
N LYS A 27 -1.81 -2.90 -21.95
CA LYS A 27 -1.64 -3.74 -20.76
C LYS A 27 -0.16 -3.85 -20.44
N PHE A 28 0.19 -3.67 -19.17
CA PHE A 28 1.53 -3.86 -18.65
C PHE A 28 1.46 -4.50 -17.26
N SER A 29 2.56 -5.10 -16.84
CA SER A 29 2.77 -5.50 -15.44
C SER A 29 3.52 -4.39 -14.73
N PHE A 30 3.08 -4.05 -13.52
CA PHE A 30 3.77 -3.13 -12.65
C PHE A 30 4.12 -3.86 -11.36
N GLU A 31 5.41 -3.98 -11.08
CA GLU A 31 5.96 -4.68 -9.93
C GLU A 31 6.73 -3.67 -9.10
N ALA A 32 6.58 -3.74 -7.78
CA ALA A 32 7.28 -2.88 -6.83
C ALA A 32 7.61 -3.69 -5.59
N ASP A 33 8.73 -3.34 -4.95
CA ASP A 33 9.14 -3.96 -3.70
C ASP A 33 8.19 -3.61 -2.54
N SER A 34 8.28 -4.38 -1.45
CA SER A 34 7.51 -4.11 -0.25
C SER A 34 7.97 -2.81 0.44
N PRO A 35 7.08 -2.12 1.20
CA PRO A 35 7.49 -0.96 1.98
C PRO A 35 8.53 -1.35 3.03
N ASP A 36 9.37 -0.38 3.39
CA ASP A 36 10.31 -0.51 4.50
C ASP A 36 9.55 -0.36 5.84
N LEU A 37 9.31 -1.49 6.51
CA LEU A 37 8.58 -1.52 7.78
C LEU A 37 9.32 -0.78 8.90
N SER A 38 10.64 -0.57 8.81
CA SER A 38 11.39 0.17 9.83
C SER A 38 11.09 1.68 9.85
N LYS A 39 10.45 2.19 8.79
CA LYS A 39 10.04 3.59 8.65
C LYS A 39 8.59 3.84 9.08
N ILE A 40 7.88 2.80 9.50
CA ILE A 40 6.50 2.87 9.97
C ILE A 40 6.51 2.84 11.51
N PRO A 41 5.76 3.71 12.19
CA PRO A 41 5.61 3.64 13.65
C PRO A 41 5.10 2.26 14.07
N GLU A 42 5.71 1.64 15.09
CA GLU A 42 5.34 0.27 15.51
C GLU A 42 3.84 0.11 15.79
N ASP A 43 3.22 1.12 16.42
CA ASP A 43 1.79 1.17 16.73
C ASP A 43 0.88 1.20 15.49
N ASP A 44 1.42 1.58 14.33
CA ASP A 44 0.73 1.67 13.04
C ASP A 44 1.15 0.51 12.11
N VAL A 45 1.96 -0.46 12.55
CA VAL A 45 2.36 -1.61 11.70
C VAL A 45 1.26 -2.66 11.64
N VAL A 46 0.67 -3.02 12.78
CA VAL A 46 -0.38 -4.05 12.86
C VAL A 46 -1.75 -3.41 12.68
N GLU A 47 -2.01 -2.92 11.47
CA GLU A 47 -3.26 -2.23 11.14
C GLU A 47 -3.74 -2.52 9.71
N VAL A 48 -4.94 -2.03 9.42
CA VAL A 48 -5.43 -1.94 8.04
C VAL A 48 -4.94 -0.62 7.44
N THR A 49 -4.23 -0.70 6.33
CA THR A 49 -3.75 0.45 5.57
C THR A 49 -4.21 0.38 4.11
N VAL A 50 -3.89 1.39 3.32
CA VAL A 50 -4.23 1.49 1.89
C VAL A 50 -2.97 1.50 1.04
N LEU A 51 -2.95 0.70 -0.03
CA LEU A 51 -1.96 0.76 -1.10
C LEU A 51 -2.55 1.50 -2.31
N PRO A 52 -2.23 2.78 -2.52
CA PRO A 52 -2.73 3.53 -3.67
C PRO A 52 -1.80 3.40 -4.88
N LEU A 53 -2.38 3.07 -6.05
CA LEU A 53 -1.80 3.34 -7.36
C LEU A 53 -2.31 4.69 -7.86
N ARG A 54 -1.39 5.56 -8.26
CA ARG A 54 -1.68 6.89 -8.80
C ARG A 54 -1.15 6.98 -10.22
N CYS A 55 -1.98 7.40 -11.16
CA CYS A 55 -1.52 7.76 -12.51
C CYS A 55 -1.73 9.24 -12.73
N SER A 56 -0.68 9.90 -13.22
CA SER A 56 -0.67 11.32 -13.52
C SER A 56 -0.21 11.60 -14.95
N TYR A 57 -0.74 12.65 -15.56
CA TYR A 57 -0.33 13.17 -16.86
C TYR A 57 -0.15 14.69 -16.74
N HIS A 58 1.01 15.21 -17.15
CA HIS A 58 1.42 16.60 -16.86
C HIS A 58 1.18 17.00 -15.39
N GLU A 59 1.64 16.15 -14.48
CA GLU A 59 1.51 16.34 -13.01
C GLU A 59 0.06 16.35 -12.48
N GLN A 60 -0.94 16.21 -13.34
CA GLN A 60 -2.35 16.11 -12.96
C GLN A 60 -2.73 14.65 -12.73
N LEU A 61 -3.18 14.34 -11.52
CA LEU A 61 -3.70 13.02 -11.16
C LEU A 61 -4.99 12.76 -11.93
N PHE A 62 -5.09 11.63 -12.62
CA PHE A 62 -6.30 11.27 -13.37
C PHE A 62 -6.80 9.85 -13.09
N ILE A 63 -5.98 9.02 -12.41
CA ILE A 63 -6.42 7.75 -11.83
C ILE A 63 -5.87 7.64 -10.42
N LYS A 64 -6.73 7.25 -9.48
CA LYS A 64 -6.34 6.80 -8.15
C LYS A 64 -7.13 5.54 -7.82
N VAL A 65 -6.43 4.44 -7.62
CA VAL A 65 -7.00 3.14 -7.25
C VAL A 65 -6.31 2.69 -5.97
N GLY A 66 -7.07 2.32 -4.95
CA GLY A 66 -6.53 1.85 -3.68
C GLY A 66 -6.95 0.42 -3.39
N TRP A 67 -6.05 -0.34 -2.77
CA TRP A 67 -6.38 -1.62 -2.17
C TRP A 67 -6.20 -1.54 -0.66
N PHE A 68 -7.10 -2.17 0.09
CA PHE A 68 -6.85 -2.40 1.49
C PHE A 68 -5.73 -3.43 1.65
N VAL A 69 -4.82 -3.14 2.58
CA VAL A 69 -3.73 -4.02 2.95
C VAL A 69 -3.82 -4.23 4.45
N THR A 70 -3.81 -5.49 4.86
CA THR A 70 -3.67 -5.84 6.27
C THR A 70 -2.26 -6.36 6.49
N LEU A 71 -1.66 -5.95 7.60
CA LEU A 71 -0.42 -6.52 8.10
C LEU A 71 -0.70 -7.00 9.52
N ASP A 72 -0.71 -8.32 9.70
CA ASP A 72 -1.18 -8.93 10.94
C ASP A 72 -0.35 -10.19 11.25
N TYR A 73 -0.33 -10.59 12.51
CA TYR A 73 0.24 -11.88 12.89
C TYR A 73 -0.61 -12.99 12.30
N THR A 74 -0.04 -14.12 11.92
CA THR A 74 -0.84 -15.27 11.46
C THR A 74 -1.17 -16.21 12.61
N ASP A 75 -0.34 -16.19 13.64
CA ASP A 75 -0.48 -17.03 14.82
C ASP A 75 -1.69 -16.57 15.68
N PRO A 76 -2.65 -17.45 15.98
CA PRO A 76 -3.85 -17.09 16.75
C PRO A 76 -3.56 -16.60 18.17
N GLU A 77 -2.50 -17.10 18.81
CA GLU A 77 -2.11 -16.68 20.16
C GLU A 77 -1.56 -15.25 20.12
N MET A 78 -0.71 -14.94 19.14
CA MET A 78 -0.19 -13.58 18.94
C MET A 78 -1.27 -12.59 18.51
N LYS A 79 -2.31 -13.02 17.80
CA LYS A 79 -3.47 -12.16 17.52
C LYS A 79 -4.25 -11.82 18.79
N GLN A 80 -4.51 -12.81 19.64
CA GLN A 80 -5.29 -12.61 20.86
C GLN A 80 -4.48 -11.87 21.93
N ASN A 81 -3.18 -12.13 22.00
CA ASN A 81 -2.24 -11.57 22.95
C ASN A 81 -1.03 -11.00 22.18
N PRO A 82 -1.18 -9.82 21.55
CA PRO A 82 -0.09 -9.24 20.77
C PRO A 82 1.16 -9.04 21.63
N PRO A 83 2.35 -9.39 21.11
CA PRO A 83 3.59 -9.23 21.85
C PRO A 83 3.85 -7.74 22.13
N THR A 84 4.47 -7.45 23.27
CA THR A 84 4.80 -6.07 23.69
C THR A 84 5.77 -5.37 22.74
N THR A 85 6.61 -6.15 22.06
CA THR A 85 7.54 -5.66 21.03
C THR A 85 7.16 -6.28 19.70
N LEU A 86 7.13 -5.45 18.66
CA LEU A 86 6.78 -5.85 17.31
C LEU A 86 7.76 -6.90 16.76
N ILE A 87 7.23 -8.02 16.24
CA ILE A 87 8.03 -9.11 15.66
C ILE A 87 7.80 -9.17 14.15
N LEU A 88 8.55 -8.36 13.40
CA LEU A 88 8.37 -8.19 11.95
C LEU A 88 8.37 -9.51 11.18
N GLY A 89 9.21 -10.48 11.57
CA GLY A 89 9.34 -11.77 10.90
C GLY A 89 8.11 -12.69 11.01
N GLN A 90 7.13 -12.35 11.87
CA GLN A 90 5.90 -13.13 12.05
C GLN A 90 4.66 -12.42 11.50
N LEU A 91 4.84 -11.27 10.85
CA LEU A 91 3.76 -10.56 10.20
C LEU A 91 3.54 -11.09 8.79
N GLN A 92 2.27 -11.26 8.43
CA GLN A 92 1.87 -11.54 7.06
C GLN A 92 1.11 -10.35 6.50
N ARG A 93 1.56 -9.89 5.33
CA ARG A 93 0.87 -8.89 4.53
C ARG A 93 -0.16 -9.56 3.64
N THR A 94 -1.39 -9.07 3.63
CA THR A 94 -2.45 -9.48 2.70
C THR A 94 -3.02 -8.26 1.99
N VAL A 95 -3.21 -8.36 0.68
CA VAL A 95 -3.86 -7.32 -0.14
C VAL A 95 -5.27 -7.80 -0.49
N CYS A 96 -6.29 -7.04 -0.11
CA CYS A 96 -7.67 -7.32 -0.50
C CYS A 96 -7.88 -6.86 -1.94
N LEU A 97 -8.07 -7.81 -2.86
CA LEU A 97 -8.25 -7.51 -4.29
C LEU A 97 -9.72 -7.36 -4.70
N ASP A 98 -10.64 -7.87 -3.89
CA ASP A 98 -12.07 -7.89 -4.20
C ASP A 98 -12.77 -6.56 -3.90
N ASP A 99 -12.22 -5.76 -2.98
CA ASP A 99 -12.77 -4.46 -2.58
C ASP A 99 -11.78 -3.33 -2.89
N VAL A 100 -12.03 -2.67 -4.02
CA VAL A 100 -11.16 -1.63 -4.57
C VAL A 100 -11.70 -0.26 -4.20
N LEU A 101 -10.84 0.59 -3.63
CA LEU A 101 -11.16 1.98 -3.32
C LEU A 101 -10.94 2.87 -4.54
N LEU A 102 -12.00 3.56 -4.97
CA LEU A 102 -11.97 4.58 -6.03
C LEU A 102 -12.28 5.97 -5.44
N PRO A 103 -11.30 6.61 -4.76
CA PRO A 103 -11.50 7.94 -4.21
C PRO A 103 -11.70 8.99 -5.32
N PRO A 104 -12.43 10.08 -5.05
CA PRO A 104 -12.60 11.17 -6.00
C PRO A 104 -11.25 11.81 -6.35
N ILE A 105 -11.13 12.21 -7.61
CA ILE A 105 -10.00 13.00 -8.12
C ILE A 105 -10.48 14.45 -8.08
N LEU A 106 -9.85 15.26 -7.22
CA LEU A 106 -10.13 16.69 -7.07
C LEU A 106 -9.28 17.51 -8.04
#